data_AF-A0A975G552-F1
#
_entry.id   AF-A0A975G552-F1
#
_cell.length_a   1.000
_cell.length_b   1.000
_cell.length_c   1.000
_cell.angle_alpha   90.00
_cell.angle_beta   90.00
_cell.angle_gamma   90.00
#
_symmetry.space_group_name_H-M   'P 1'
#
loop_
_entity.id
_entity.type
_entity.pdbx_description
1 polymer ?
#
loop_
_entity_poly.entity_id
_entity_poly.type
_entity_poly.pdbx_seq_one_letter_code
_entity_poly.pdbx_strand_id
1 'polypeptide(L)'
;MMSPSEFSDHLSALRLAPADAAQLLGVSERSVRRWADGEAVPGPVEAALRAWRALDGRHLPWKPDSISILQDDQDQMQRMEQYDQTLEAVLSEVEARGGPQNPWTVDIAGQKATFGPSEVGFYILRNGGFSPNTYRRLDRTPREDDKPDIQDAVYCIAQAFSAARQANAALLAVAEHIRQNGKSWVRTGPAMPTPVEAARREQQIAMVADRLGELAISALGGEARYAQFESMLDELHRLGFFPDIALVSAVARSMVGIPRAGARRQ
;
A
#
# COMPACT_ATOMS: atom_id res chain seq x y z
N MET A 1 23.05 -20.93 -17.61
CA MET A 1 21.97 -21.58 -18.38
C MET A 1 20.84 -21.81 -17.42
N MET A 2 19.83 -20.97 -17.54
CA MET A 2 18.59 -21.04 -16.79
C MET A 2 17.85 -22.34 -17.14
N SER A 3 17.43 -23.09 -16.13
CA SER A 3 16.61 -24.29 -16.36
C SER A 3 15.18 -23.90 -16.75
N PRO A 4 14.39 -24.79 -17.36
CA PRO A 4 12.99 -24.51 -17.71
C PRO A 4 12.11 -24.20 -16.48
N SER A 5 12.41 -24.86 -15.36
CA SER A 5 11.78 -24.57 -14.07
C SER A 5 12.17 -23.19 -13.54
N GLU A 6 13.47 -22.84 -13.58
CA GLU A 6 13.94 -21.52 -13.18
C GLU A 6 13.34 -20.41 -14.07
N PHE A 7 13.20 -20.66 -15.37
CA PHE A 7 12.54 -19.74 -16.31
C PHE A 7 11.07 -19.52 -15.95
N SER A 8 10.32 -20.59 -15.73
CA SER A 8 8.91 -20.53 -15.32
C SER A 8 8.74 -19.84 -13.96
N ASP A 9 9.67 -20.05 -13.03
CA ASP A 9 9.70 -19.37 -11.73
C ASP A 9 9.96 -17.87 -11.88
N HIS A 10 10.84 -17.46 -12.80
CA HIS A 10 11.09 -16.05 -13.08
C HIS A 10 9.85 -15.37 -13.64
N LEU A 11 9.18 -15.98 -14.64
CA LEU A 11 7.94 -15.43 -15.19
C LEU A 11 6.83 -15.34 -14.14
N SER A 12 6.71 -16.36 -13.29
CA SER A 12 5.74 -16.39 -12.20
C SER A 12 6.02 -15.31 -11.16
N ALA A 13 7.28 -15.15 -10.75
CA ALA A 13 7.68 -14.12 -9.80
C ALA A 13 7.43 -12.71 -10.35
N LEU A 14 7.76 -12.49 -11.63
CA LEU A 14 7.56 -11.24 -12.36
C LEU A 14 6.10 -11.01 -12.79
N ARG A 15 5.21 -11.97 -12.54
CA ARG A 15 3.79 -11.93 -12.90
C ARG A 15 3.57 -11.70 -14.40
N LEU A 16 4.43 -12.27 -15.25
CA LEU A 16 4.36 -12.14 -16.70
C LEU A 16 3.62 -13.33 -17.33
N ALA A 17 2.61 -13.04 -18.15
CA ALA A 17 2.06 -14.05 -19.06
C ALA A 17 3.06 -14.34 -20.21
N PRO A 18 2.99 -15.50 -20.87
CA PRO A 18 3.87 -15.82 -21.99
C PRO A 18 3.83 -14.78 -23.13
N ALA A 19 2.65 -14.21 -23.40
CA ALA A 19 2.49 -13.14 -24.38
C ALA A 19 3.20 -11.84 -23.96
N ASP A 20 3.07 -11.44 -22.70
CA ASP A 20 3.74 -10.25 -22.17
C ASP A 20 5.26 -10.41 -22.17
N ALA A 21 5.75 -11.57 -21.73
CA ALA A 21 7.17 -11.90 -21.75
C ALA A 21 7.72 -11.86 -23.18
N ALA A 22 6.96 -12.34 -24.16
CA ALA A 22 7.34 -12.32 -25.56
C ALA A 22 7.49 -10.88 -26.08
N GLN A 23 6.52 -10.02 -25.78
CA GLN A 23 6.56 -8.61 -26.13
C GLN A 23 7.77 -7.91 -25.52
N LEU A 24 8.02 -8.09 -24.21
CA LEU A 24 9.12 -7.43 -23.50
C LEU A 24 10.50 -7.89 -23.95
N LEU A 25 10.63 -9.16 -24.32
CA LEU A 25 11.88 -9.74 -24.80
C LEU A 25 12.07 -9.54 -26.31
N GLY A 26 11.09 -8.98 -27.02
CA GLY A 26 11.14 -8.79 -28.47
C GLY A 26 11.14 -10.11 -29.26
N VAL A 27 10.45 -11.13 -28.76
CA VAL A 27 10.40 -12.47 -29.36
C VAL A 27 8.96 -12.95 -29.56
N SER A 28 8.78 -14.11 -30.20
CA SER A 28 7.44 -14.69 -30.37
C SER A 28 6.97 -15.42 -29.09
N GLU A 29 5.66 -15.44 -28.85
CA GLU A 29 5.07 -16.21 -27.73
C GLU A 29 5.42 -17.70 -27.84
N ARG A 30 5.50 -18.23 -29.06
CA ARG A 30 5.95 -19.60 -29.31
C ARG A 30 7.37 -19.85 -28.81
N SER A 31 8.26 -18.88 -28.94
CA SER A 31 9.64 -18.97 -28.44
C SER A 31 9.65 -19.03 -26.91
N VAL A 32 8.83 -18.20 -26.25
CA VAL A 32 8.69 -18.21 -24.79
C VAL A 32 8.15 -19.54 -24.27
N ARG A 33 7.13 -20.10 -24.93
CA ARG A 33 6.57 -21.42 -24.56
C ARG A 33 7.61 -22.53 -24.72
N ARG A 34 8.38 -22.53 -25.82
CA ARG A 34 9.47 -23.49 -26.04
C ARG A 34 10.53 -23.47 -24.95
N TRP A 35 10.88 -22.30 -24.44
CA TRP A 35 11.81 -22.16 -23.31
C TRP A 35 11.23 -22.73 -22.01
N ALA A 36 9.94 -22.51 -21.75
CA ALA A 36 9.25 -23.13 -20.61
C ALA A 36 9.19 -24.67 -20.75
N ASP A 37 9.11 -25.19 -21.98
CA ASP A 37 9.00 -26.62 -22.28
C ASP A 37 10.34 -27.37 -22.29
N GLY A 38 11.48 -26.68 -22.20
CA GLY A 38 12.80 -27.34 -22.17
C GLY A 38 13.87 -26.81 -23.09
N GLU A 39 13.52 -25.94 -24.03
CA GLU A 39 14.49 -25.39 -24.99
C GLU A 39 15.46 -24.42 -24.31
N ALA A 40 16.71 -24.40 -24.77
CA ALA A 40 17.75 -23.57 -24.17
C ALA A 40 17.39 -22.07 -24.26
N VAL A 41 17.31 -21.42 -23.10
CA VAL A 41 17.08 -19.97 -22.99
C VAL A 41 18.35 -19.22 -23.44
N PRO A 42 18.26 -18.28 -24.40
CA PRO A 42 19.41 -17.47 -24.80
C PRO A 42 19.97 -16.65 -23.63
N GLY A 43 21.30 -16.54 -23.56
CA GLY A 43 21.99 -15.81 -22.49
C GLY A 43 21.48 -14.37 -22.22
N PRO A 44 21.18 -13.56 -23.26
CA PRO A 44 20.60 -12.23 -23.05
C PRO A 44 19.22 -12.25 -22.37
N VAL A 45 18.40 -13.26 -22.67
CA VAL A 45 17.07 -13.44 -22.05
C VAL A 45 17.21 -13.86 -20.60
N GLU A 46 18.12 -14.80 -20.29
CA GLU A 46 18.45 -15.19 -18.91
C GLU A 46 18.91 -13.98 -18.09
N ALA A 47 19.79 -13.13 -18.65
CA ALA A 47 20.28 -11.93 -17.99
C ALA A 47 19.17 -10.90 -17.74
N ALA A 48 18.30 -10.65 -18.72
CA ALA A 48 17.18 -9.72 -18.60
C ALA A 48 16.20 -10.16 -17.51
N LEU A 49 15.76 -11.42 -17.50
CA LEU A 49 14.84 -11.95 -16.50
C LEU A 49 15.41 -11.89 -15.09
N ARG A 50 16.69 -12.20 -14.90
CA ARG A 50 17.36 -12.05 -13.60
C ARG A 50 17.45 -10.60 -13.15
N ALA A 51 17.77 -9.68 -14.06
CA ALA A 51 17.82 -8.25 -13.76
C ALA A 51 16.45 -7.72 -13.35
N TRP A 52 15.40 -8.06 -14.09
CA TRP A 52 14.03 -7.71 -13.76
C TRP A 52 13.61 -8.28 -12.41
N ARG A 53 13.94 -9.54 -12.11
CA ARG A 53 13.63 -10.16 -10.82
C ARG A 53 14.36 -9.50 -9.66
N ALA A 54 15.61 -9.08 -9.87
CA ALA A 54 16.37 -8.35 -8.87
C ALA A 54 15.81 -6.93 -8.62
N LEU A 55 15.30 -6.27 -9.66
CA LEU A 55 14.62 -4.97 -9.54
C LEU A 55 13.27 -5.11 -8.85
N ASP A 56 12.46 -6.11 -9.24
CA ASP A 56 11.18 -6.44 -8.60
C ASP A 56 11.33 -6.72 -7.11
N GLY A 57 12.32 -7.56 -6.75
CA GLY A 57 12.64 -7.86 -5.35
C GLY A 57 13.17 -6.67 -4.54
N ARG A 58 13.57 -5.58 -5.21
CA ARG A 58 13.94 -4.29 -4.59
C ARG A 58 12.83 -3.24 -4.71
N HIS A 59 11.66 -3.63 -5.19
CA HIS A 59 10.53 -2.73 -5.46
C HIS A 59 10.89 -1.58 -6.41
N LEU A 60 11.79 -1.83 -7.37
CA LEU A 60 12.17 -0.88 -8.42
C LEU A 60 11.43 -1.19 -9.72
N PRO A 61 11.03 -0.16 -10.49
CA PRO A 61 10.36 -0.34 -11.77
C PRO A 61 11.29 -1.07 -12.76
N TRP A 62 10.78 -2.13 -13.39
CA TRP A 62 11.57 -2.97 -14.30
C TRP A 62 10.87 -3.33 -15.62
N LYS A 63 9.53 -3.20 -15.70
CA LYS A 63 8.76 -3.51 -16.91
C LYS A 63 8.84 -2.33 -17.92
N PRO A 64 9.23 -2.57 -19.18
CA PRO A 64 9.34 -1.53 -20.21
C PRO A 64 8.06 -0.77 -20.61
N ASP A 65 6.85 -1.23 -20.27
CA ASP A 65 5.63 -0.46 -20.56
C ASP A 65 5.34 0.59 -19.48
N SER A 66 6.25 1.56 -19.39
CA SER A 66 6.03 3.02 -19.34
C SER A 66 7.30 3.77 -18.89
N ILE A 67 8.29 3.73 -19.79
CA ILE A 67 9.27 4.79 -20.11
C ILE A 67 10.60 4.83 -19.34
N SER A 68 11.65 4.92 -20.17
CA SER A 68 13.06 5.21 -19.89
C SER A 68 13.29 6.23 -18.77
N ILE A 69 14.09 5.85 -17.77
CA ILE A 69 14.44 6.65 -16.58
C ILE A 69 15.47 7.77 -16.91
N LEU A 70 15.82 7.98 -18.18
CA LEU A 70 16.97 8.82 -18.58
C LEU A 70 16.66 9.94 -19.58
N GLN A 71 15.39 10.26 -19.88
CA GLN A 71 15.06 11.40 -20.75
C GLN A 71 13.93 12.27 -20.18
N ASP A 72 14.31 13.52 -19.87
CA ASP A 72 13.52 14.72 -19.58
C ASP A 72 12.51 14.75 -18.41
N ASP A 73 12.82 15.59 -17.42
CA ASP A 73 11.99 15.90 -16.24
C ASP A 73 10.64 16.58 -16.61
N GLN A 74 10.51 17.15 -17.82
CA GLN A 74 9.27 17.79 -18.28
C GLN A 74 8.17 16.79 -18.69
N ASP A 75 8.55 15.65 -19.26
CA ASP A 75 7.59 14.61 -19.66
C ASP A 75 6.99 13.91 -18.43
N GLN A 76 7.73 13.80 -17.32
CA GLN A 76 7.21 13.18 -16.10
C GLN A 76 6.07 14.00 -15.46
N MET A 77 6.20 15.33 -15.45
CA MET A 77 5.14 16.21 -14.92
C MET A 77 3.86 16.13 -15.75
N GLN A 78 3.96 16.20 -17.09
CA GLN A 78 2.79 16.05 -17.97
C GLN A 78 2.11 14.69 -17.82
N ARG A 79 2.86 13.63 -17.58
CA ARG A 79 2.31 12.28 -17.37
C ARG A 79 1.68 12.11 -15.99
N MET A 80 2.22 12.75 -14.95
CA MET A 80 1.57 12.83 -13.65
C MET A 80 0.25 13.61 -13.74
N GLU A 81 0.25 14.73 -14.47
CA GLU A 81 -0.98 15.50 -14.72
C GLU A 81 -2.01 14.67 -15.51
N GLN A 82 -1.60 13.93 -16.54
CA GLN A 82 -2.49 13.02 -17.28
C GLN A 82 -3.00 11.88 -16.42
N TYR A 83 -2.17 11.31 -15.55
CA TYR A 83 -2.60 10.29 -14.60
C TYR A 83 -3.63 10.84 -13.62
N ASP A 84 -3.38 12.01 -13.03
CA ASP A 84 -4.29 12.65 -12.09
C ASP A 84 -5.63 12.99 -12.76
N GLN A 85 -5.61 13.50 -14.00
CA GLN A 85 -6.81 13.73 -14.81
C GLN A 85 -7.56 12.43 -15.12
N THR A 86 -6.83 11.36 -15.46
CA THR A 86 -7.43 10.04 -15.74
C THR A 86 -8.04 9.45 -14.48
N LEU A 87 -7.37 9.59 -13.33
CA LEU A 87 -7.85 9.13 -12.05
C LEU A 87 -9.12 9.90 -11.65
N GLU A 88 -9.12 11.23 -11.73
CA GLU A 88 -10.29 12.05 -11.44
C GLU A 88 -11.50 11.71 -12.32
N ALA A 89 -11.25 11.46 -13.61
CA ALA A 89 -12.28 10.98 -14.53
C ALA A 89 -12.85 9.62 -14.09
N VAL A 90 -12.00 8.65 -13.74
CA VAL A 90 -12.43 7.34 -13.24
C VAL A 90 -13.24 7.47 -11.94
N LEU A 91 -12.79 8.31 -11.00
CA LEU A 91 -13.51 8.52 -9.75
C LEU A 91 -14.90 9.13 -10.00
N SER A 92 -14.96 10.17 -10.83
CA SER A 92 -16.21 10.83 -11.20
C SER A 92 -17.18 9.87 -11.90
N GLU A 93 -16.67 9.01 -12.78
CA GLU A 93 -17.48 8.02 -13.48
C GLU A 93 -18.06 6.95 -12.54
N VAL A 94 -17.30 6.50 -11.55
CA VAL A 94 -17.78 5.53 -10.54
C VAL A 94 -18.80 6.19 -9.62
N GLU A 95 -18.56 7.43 -9.20
CA GLU A 95 -19.52 8.19 -8.38
C GLU A 95 -20.83 8.47 -9.12
N ALA A 96 -20.77 8.81 -10.40
CA ALA A 96 -21.95 9.02 -11.23
C ALA A 96 -22.85 7.77 -11.35
N ARG A 97 -22.28 6.57 -11.18
CA ARG A 97 -23.02 5.29 -11.15
C ARG A 97 -23.60 4.96 -9.77
N GLY A 98 -23.36 5.79 -8.75
CA GLY A 98 -23.76 5.54 -7.37
C GLY A 98 -22.69 4.85 -6.52
N GLY A 99 -21.42 4.86 -6.98
CA GLY A 99 -20.30 4.24 -6.29
C GLY A 99 -19.94 2.85 -6.84
N PRO A 100 -18.92 2.20 -6.24
CA PRO A 100 -18.43 0.90 -6.69
C PRO A 100 -19.53 -0.15 -6.50
N GLN A 101 -19.80 -0.92 -7.55
CA GLN A 101 -20.80 -1.98 -7.51
C GLN A 101 -20.25 -3.22 -6.78
N ASN A 102 -18.93 -3.42 -6.85
CA ASN A 102 -18.27 -4.58 -6.29
C ASN A 102 -17.42 -4.22 -5.05
N PRO A 103 -17.51 -5.00 -3.95
CA PRO A 103 -16.74 -4.75 -2.73
C PRO A 103 -15.29 -5.23 -2.87
N TRP A 104 -14.43 -4.40 -3.48
CA TRP A 104 -13.00 -4.67 -3.57
C TRP A 104 -12.32 -4.56 -2.21
N THR A 105 -11.52 -5.57 -1.86
CA THR A 105 -10.64 -5.53 -0.69
C THR A 105 -9.26 -5.07 -1.12
N VAL A 106 -8.77 -3.97 -0.55
CA VAL A 106 -7.46 -3.39 -0.88
C VAL A 106 -6.45 -3.72 0.21
N ASP A 107 -5.29 -4.19 -0.20
CA ASP A 107 -4.12 -4.45 0.63
C ASP A 107 -3.00 -3.51 0.16
N ILE A 108 -2.83 -2.38 0.86
CA ILE A 108 -1.83 -1.35 0.52
C ILE A 108 -0.42 -1.91 0.64
N ALA A 109 -0.12 -2.61 1.74
CA ALA A 109 1.19 -3.22 1.98
C ALA A 109 1.50 -4.29 0.92
N GLY A 110 0.50 -5.12 0.58
CA GLY A 110 0.60 -6.13 -0.47
C GLY A 110 0.46 -5.60 -1.90
N GLN A 111 0.20 -4.29 -2.08
CA GLN A 111 0.10 -3.62 -3.37
C GLN A 111 -0.91 -4.28 -4.32
N LYS A 112 -2.05 -4.72 -3.77
CA LYS A 112 -3.08 -5.46 -4.51
C LYS A 112 -4.49 -5.14 -4.03
N ALA A 113 -5.45 -5.24 -4.93
CA ALA A 113 -6.87 -5.22 -4.64
C ALA A 113 -7.52 -6.49 -5.20
N THR A 114 -8.46 -7.10 -4.46
CA THR A 114 -9.12 -8.33 -4.90
C THR A 114 -10.63 -8.27 -4.72
N PHE A 115 -11.35 -8.83 -5.68
CA PHE A 115 -12.79 -9.04 -5.62
C PHE A 115 -13.14 -10.36 -6.33
N GLY A 116 -13.61 -11.36 -5.57
CA GLY A 116 -13.90 -12.69 -6.12
C GLY A 116 -12.68 -13.29 -6.86
N PRO A 117 -12.80 -13.69 -8.14
CA PRO A 117 -11.68 -14.17 -8.95
C PRO A 117 -10.82 -13.04 -9.54
N SER A 118 -11.20 -11.78 -9.38
CA SER A 118 -10.53 -10.62 -9.97
C SER A 118 -9.48 -10.03 -9.03
N GLU A 119 -8.34 -9.63 -9.60
CA GLU A 119 -7.25 -8.99 -8.87
C GLU A 119 -6.65 -7.83 -9.68
N VAL A 120 -6.40 -6.71 -9.01
CA VAL A 120 -5.66 -5.56 -9.53
C VAL A 120 -4.38 -5.39 -8.71
N GLY A 121 -3.22 -5.42 -9.36
CA GLY A 121 -1.95 -4.99 -8.78
C GLY A 121 -1.73 -3.50 -9.00
N PHE A 122 -1.10 -2.80 -8.06
CA PHE A 122 -0.75 -1.38 -8.19
C PHE A 122 0.63 -1.08 -7.59
N TYR A 123 1.24 0.04 -7.95
CA TYR A 123 2.47 0.54 -7.32
C TYR A 123 2.17 1.74 -6.43
N ILE A 124 2.98 1.93 -5.39
CA ILE A 124 2.99 3.15 -4.58
C ILE A 124 3.95 4.15 -5.23
N LEU A 125 3.44 5.33 -5.54
CA LEU A 125 4.22 6.42 -6.13
C LEU A 125 4.96 7.21 -5.05
N ARG A 126 6.07 7.86 -5.42
CA ARG A 126 6.86 8.68 -4.48
C ARG A 126 6.08 9.86 -3.89
N ASN A 127 5.06 10.35 -4.59
CA ASN A 127 4.17 11.41 -4.11
C ASN A 127 3.13 10.89 -3.08
N GLY A 128 3.18 9.63 -2.69
CA GLY A 128 2.21 9.00 -1.79
C GLY A 128 0.89 8.60 -2.46
N GLY A 129 0.80 8.71 -3.78
CA GLY A 129 -0.28 8.16 -4.59
C GLY A 129 -0.05 6.69 -4.96
N PHE A 130 -0.86 6.18 -5.87
CA PHE A 130 -0.69 4.85 -6.45
C PHE A 130 -0.84 4.92 -7.96
N SER A 131 -0.45 3.86 -8.67
CA SER A 131 -0.77 3.66 -10.08
C SER A 131 -1.12 2.19 -10.33
N PRO A 132 -2.28 1.88 -10.95
CA PRO A 132 -2.63 0.52 -11.35
C PRO A 132 -1.59 -0.05 -12.31
N ASN A 133 -1.22 -1.31 -12.13
CA ASN A 133 -0.18 -1.99 -12.89
C ASN A 133 -0.73 -3.17 -13.69
N THR A 134 -1.49 -4.04 -13.04
CA THR A 134 -1.99 -5.28 -13.65
C THR A 134 -3.44 -5.54 -13.28
N TYR A 135 -4.20 -6.13 -14.20
CA TYR A 135 -5.50 -6.72 -13.94
C TYR A 135 -5.48 -8.18 -14.36
N ARG A 136 -5.98 -9.07 -13.50
CA ARG A 136 -6.12 -10.49 -13.81
C ARG A 136 -7.42 -11.05 -13.27
N ARG A 137 -7.86 -12.13 -13.91
CA ARG A 137 -8.98 -12.97 -13.49
C ARG A 137 -8.50 -14.41 -13.35
N LEU A 138 -8.82 -15.03 -12.21
CA LEU A 138 -8.45 -16.43 -11.91
C LEU A 138 -9.37 -17.44 -12.59
N ASP A 139 -10.56 -17.01 -13.02
CA ASP A 139 -11.60 -17.84 -13.62
C ASP A 139 -11.60 -17.79 -15.16
N ARG A 140 -11.11 -16.71 -15.76
CA ARG A 140 -11.05 -16.53 -17.22
C ARG A 140 -10.00 -15.52 -17.66
N THR A 141 -9.75 -15.43 -18.95
CA THR A 141 -8.97 -14.33 -19.54
C THR A 141 -9.75 -13.00 -19.41
N PRO A 142 -9.08 -11.90 -19.03
CA PRO A 142 -9.66 -10.55 -19.05
C PRO A 142 -10.23 -10.16 -20.42
N ARG A 143 -11.30 -9.36 -20.42
CA ARG A 143 -12.00 -8.83 -21.60
C ARG A 143 -12.35 -7.36 -21.39
N GLU A 144 -12.71 -6.66 -22.45
CA GLU A 144 -13.14 -5.25 -22.40
C GLU A 144 -14.32 -5.01 -21.44
N ASP A 145 -15.22 -5.99 -21.31
CA ASP A 145 -16.37 -5.92 -20.40
C ASP A 145 -15.97 -5.89 -18.91
N ASP A 146 -14.71 -6.16 -18.57
CA ASP A 146 -14.17 -6.05 -17.21
C ASP A 146 -13.80 -4.60 -16.85
N LYS A 147 -13.91 -3.63 -17.77
CA LYS A 147 -13.59 -2.22 -17.53
C LYS A 147 -14.31 -1.61 -16.32
N PRO A 148 -15.63 -1.83 -16.08
CA PRO A 148 -16.29 -1.35 -14.88
C PRO A 148 -15.70 -1.92 -13.60
N ASP A 149 -15.32 -3.21 -13.59
CA ASP A 149 -14.70 -3.86 -12.43
C ASP A 149 -13.32 -3.24 -12.12
N ILE A 150 -12.54 -2.93 -13.16
CA ILE A 150 -11.24 -2.26 -13.02
C ILE A 150 -11.43 -0.85 -12.44
N GLN A 151 -12.43 -0.10 -12.92
CA GLN A 151 -12.73 1.24 -12.40
C GLN A 151 -13.18 1.21 -10.93
N ASP A 152 -14.02 0.25 -10.55
CA ASP A 152 -14.40 0.02 -9.15
C ASP A 152 -13.16 -0.29 -8.29
N ALA A 153 -12.23 -1.11 -8.80
CA ALA A 153 -10.99 -1.41 -8.10
C ALA A 153 -10.15 -0.15 -7.87
N VAL A 154 -9.95 0.67 -8.90
CA VAL A 154 -9.22 1.94 -8.82
C VAL A 154 -9.86 2.88 -7.80
N TYR A 155 -11.18 2.98 -7.83
CA TYR A 155 -11.95 3.78 -6.86
C TYR A 155 -11.71 3.29 -5.42
N CYS A 156 -11.84 1.99 -5.18
CA CYS A 156 -11.59 1.42 -3.85
C CYS A 156 -10.13 1.60 -3.40
N ILE A 157 -9.15 1.51 -4.31
CA ILE A 157 -7.74 1.78 -3.98
C ILE A 157 -7.57 3.25 -3.58
N ALA A 158 -8.15 4.19 -4.33
CA ALA A 158 -8.12 5.61 -3.97
C ALA A 158 -8.74 5.89 -2.60
N GLN A 159 -9.88 5.25 -2.29
CA GLN A 159 -10.49 5.35 -0.96
C GLN A 159 -9.57 4.78 0.14
N ALA A 160 -8.91 3.65 -0.10
CA ALA A 160 -7.98 3.06 0.87
C ALA A 160 -6.81 3.99 1.17
N PHE A 161 -6.20 4.62 0.16
CA PHE A 161 -5.15 5.62 0.34
C PHE A 161 -5.64 6.88 1.06
N SER A 162 -6.88 7.31 0.78
CA SER A 162 -7.52 8.41 1.52
C SER A 162 -7.69 8.07 3.01
N ALA A 163 -8.20 6.89 3.33
CA ALA A 163 -8.35 6.42 4.71
C ALA A 163 -7.00 6.32 5.44
N ALA A 164 -5.96 5.79 4.77
CA ALA A 164 -4.60 5.71 5.30
C ALA A 164 -4.04 7.10 5.67
N ARG A 165 -4.25 8.12 4.81
CA ARG A 165 -3.86 9.51 5.09
C ARG A 165 -4.63 10.12 6.26
N GLN A 166 -5.93 9.85 6.35
CA GLN A 166 -6.74 10.31 7.48
C GLN A 166 -6.27 9.69 8.81
N ALA A 167 -5.92 8.41 8.80
CA ALA A 167 -5.37 7.72 9.97
C ALA A 167 -4.01 8.29 10.38
N ASN A 168 -3.11 8.52 9.42
CA ASN A 168 -1.84 9.19 9.67
C ASN A 168 -2.05 10.55 10.36
N ALA A 169 -2.92 11.41 9.80
CA ALA A 169 -3.20 12.72 10.35
C ALA A 169 -3.81 12.65 11.76
N ALA A 170 -4.76 11.74 11.99
CA ALA A 170 -5.38 11.56 13.30
C ALA A 170 -4.37 11.10 14.38
N LEU A 171 -3.48 10.15 14.03
CA LEU A 171 -2.43 9.67 14.93
C LEU A 171 -1.42 10.78 15.26
N LEU A 172 -1.02 11.59 14.27
CA LEU A 172 -0.14 12.74 14.48
C LEU A 172 -0.80 13.79 15.38
N ALA A 173 -2.10 14.03 15.24
CA ALA A 173 -2.84 14.96 16.10
C ALA A 173 -2.84 14.49 17.57
N VAL A 174 -2.99 13.19 17.83
CA VAL A 174 -2.86 12.63 19.19
C VAL A 174 -1.44 12.78 19.69
N ALA A 175 -0.43 12.44 18.89
CA ALA A 175 0.97 12.56 19.27
C ALA A 175 1.33 14.01 19.65
N GLU A 176 0.88 14.98 18.86
CA GLU A 176 1.11 16.39 19.13
C GLU A 176 0.39 16.87 20.38
N HIS A 177 -0.86 16.45 20.58
CA HIS A 177 -1.60 16.74 21.81
C HIS A 177 -0.86 16.20 23.04
N ILE A 178 -0.29 15.00 22.98
CA ILE A 178 0.50 14.42 24.06
C ILE A 178 1.77 15.24 24.30
N ARG A 179 2.48 15.68 23.27
CA ARG A 179 3.69 16.52 23.45
C ARG A 179 3.38 17.84 24.14
N GLN A 180 2.28 18.48 23.77
CA GLN A 180 1.87 19.77 24.34
C GLN A 180 1.36 19.64 25.78
N ASN A 181 0.65 18.56 26.08
CA ASN A 181 -0.06 18.38 27.36
C ASN A 181 0.62 17.38 28.29
N GLY A 182 1.72 16.77 27.87
CA GLY A 182 2.37 15.66 28.58
C GLY A 182 2.94 16.00 29.95
N LYS A 183 2.89 17.29 30.35
CA LYS A 183 3.16 17.83 31.69
C LYS A 183 1.97 17.75 32.65
N SER A 184 0.78 17.47 32.13
CA SER A 184 -0.48 17.41 32.85
C SER A 184 -0.97 15.97 32.86
N TRP A 185 -0.90 15.33 34.03
CA TRP A 185 -1.37 13.97 34.24
C TRP A 185 -2.03 13.84 35.61
N VAL A 186 -2.95 12.89 35.73
CA VAL A 186 -3.65 12.58 36.97
C VAL A 186 -2.66 11.99 37.98
N ARG A 187 -2.73 12.50 39.20
CA ARG A 187 -1.92 12.04 40.34
C ARG A 187 -2.70 11.02 41.14
N THR A 188 -2.05 9.92 41.50
CA THR A 188 -2.65 8.88 42.35
C THR A 188 -1.85 8.77 43.63
N GLY A 189 -2.52 8.92 44.78
CA GLY A 189 -1.93 8.76 46.11
C GLY A 189 -1.68 10.07 46.88
N PRO A 190 -1.43 9.98 48.19
CA PRO A 190 -1.29 11.14 49.08
C PRO A 190 0.07 11.85 49.01
N ALA A 191 1.10 11.20 48.44
CA ALA A 191 2.45 11.73 48.35
C ALA A 191 2.67 12.49 47.03
N MET A 192 3.32 13.65 47.11
CA MET A 192 3.76 14.38 45.93
C MET A 192 4.90 13.60 45.24
N PRO A 193 4.84 13.40 43.91
CA PRO A 193 5.95 12.79 43.19
C PRO A 193 7.19 13.67 43.31
N THR A 194 8.34 13.03 43.45
CA THR A 194 9.63 13.71 43.40
C THR A 194 9.86 14.33 42.01
N PRO A 195 10.71 15.36 41.90
CA PRO A 195 11.07 15.93 40.59
C PRO A 195 11.60 14.88 39.59
N VAL A 196 12.33 13.87 40.09
CA VAL A 196 12.87 12.78 39.28
C VAL A 196 11.75 11.86 38.76
N GLU A 197 10.77 11.52 39.61
CA GLU A 197 9.61 10.71 39.19
C GLU A 197 8.72 11.47 38.20
N ALA A 198 8.52 12.77 38.41
CA ALA A 198 7.79 13.62 37.49
C ALA A 198 8.47 13.68 36.12
N ALA A 199 9.78 13.93 36.09
CA ALA A 199 10.56 13.97 34.85
C ALA A 199 10.56 12.61 34.13
N ARG A 200 10.68 11.49 34.86
CA ARG A 200 10.61 10.15 34.28
C ARG A 200 9.26 9.87 33.63
N ARG A 201 8.17 10.29 34.29
CA ARG A 201 6.81 10.11 33.76
C ARG A 201 6.57 10.96 32.52
N GLU A 202 7.00 12.22 32.55
CA GLU A 202 6.97 13.10 31.37
C GLU A 202 7.73 12.47 30.19
N GLN A 203 8.92 11.90 30.45
CA GLN A 203 9.69 11.19 29.43
C GLN A 203 8.94 9.97 28.88
N GLN A 204 8.31 9.17 29.74
CA GLN A 204 7.52 8.00 29.31
C GLN A 204 6.32 8.40 28.45
N ILE A 205 5.60 9.47 28.82
CA ILE A 205 4.50 10.02 28.04
C ILE A 205 5.00 10.51 26.67
N ALA A 206 6.13 11.21 26.63
CA ALA A 206 6.76 11.65 25.38
C ALA A 206 7.16 10.46 24.48
N MET A 207 7.69 9.37 25.04
CA MET A 207 8.01 8.16 24.27
C MET A 207 6.77 7.48 23.66
N VAL A 208 5.59 7.63 24.26
CA VAL A 208 4.35 7.17 23.61
C VAL A 208 4.01 8.06 22.40
N ALA A 209 4.20 9.38 22.51
CA ALA A 209 3.98 10.28 21.38
C ALA A 209 4.88 9.96 20.18
N ASP A 210 6.13 9.58 20.42
CA ASP A 210 7.06 9.20 19.35
C ASP A 210 6.64 7.89 18.68
N ARG A 211 6.23 6.87 19.46
CA ARG A 211 5.66 5.63 18.92
C ARG A 211 4.36 5.84 18.15
N LEU A 212 3.53 6.81 18.54
CA LEU A 212 2.37 7.21 17.76
C LEU A 212 2.76 7.85 16.42
N GLY A 213 3.86 8.62 16.40
CA GLY A 213 4.46 9.13 15.16
C GLY A 213 4.93 8.01 14.24
N GLU A 214 5.60 6.99 14.78
CA GLU A 214 6.00 5.80 14.01
C GLU A 214 4.77 5.04 13.47
N LEU A 215 3.74 4.84 14.30
CA LEU A 215 2.50 4.20 13.87
C LEU A 215 1.79 5.00 12.78
N ALA A 216 1.84 6.34 12.86
CA ALA A 216 1.29 7.21 11.83
C ALA A 216 2.01 6.98 10.48
N ILE A 217 3.33 6.83 10.47
CA ILE A 217 4.09 6.52 9.25
C ILE A 217 3.67 5.15 8.70
N SER A 218 3.59 4.12 9.56
CA SER A 218 3.13 2.78 9.17
C SER A 218 1.68 2.77 8.63
N ALA A 219 0.84 3.72 9.04
CA ALA A 219 -0.53 3.84 8.54
C ALA A 219 -0.57 4.18 7.04
N LEU A 220 0.39 4.97 6.53
CA LEU A 220 0.50 5.29 5.11
C LEU A 220 0.81 4.04 4.26
N GLY A 221 1.52 3.07 4.83
CA GLY A 221 1.79 1.77 4.19
C GLY A 221 0.66 0.75 4.37
N GLY A 222 -0.41 1.09 5.10
CA GLY A 222 -1.48 0.14 5.44
C GLY A 222 -1.08 -0.93 6.46
N GLU A 223 0.03 -0.73 7.18
CA GLU A 223 0.54 -1.69 8.16
C GLU A 223 0.02 -1.41 9.58
N ALA A 224 -0.39 -0.16 9.84
CA ALA A 224 -0.90 0.25 11.15
C ALA A 224 -2.23 -0.44 11.48
N ARG A 225 -2.34 -0.93 12.71
CA ARG A 225 -3.54 -1.58 13.25
C ARG A 225 -4.08 -0.80 14.43
N TYR A 226 -5.42 -0.72 14.52
CA TYR A 226 -6.09 -0.06 15.64
C TYR A 226 -5.70 -0.65 17.00
N ALA A 227 -5.45 -1.96 17.09
CA ALA A 227 -4.97 -2.59 18.33
C ALA A 227 -3.60 -2.06 18.80
N GLN A 228 -2.72 -1.61 17.90
CA GLN A 228 -1.45 -0.99 18.28
C GLN A 228 -1.71 0.38 18.93
N PHE A 229 -2.66 1.14 18.38
CA PHE A 229 -3.10 2.40 18.98
C PHE A 229 -3.75 2.18 20.35
N GLU A 230 -4.66 1.21 20.49
CA GLU A 230 -5.30 0.89 21.78
C GLU A 230 -4.26 0.52 22.86
N SER A 231 -3.25 -0.27 22.51
CA SER A 231 -2.15 -0.61 23.43
C SER A 231 -1.39 0.63 23.93
N MET A 232 -1.15 1.60 23.05
CA MET A 232 -0.52 2.88 23.41
C MET A 232 -1.45 3.75 24.27
N LEU A 233 -2.75 3.73 23.98
CA LEU A 233 -3.77 4.44 24.78
C LEU A 233 -3.85 3.87 26.20
N ASP A 234 -3.83 2.55 26.35
CA ASP A 234 -3.79 1.87 27.65
C ASP A 234 -2.51 2.17 28.43
N GLU A 235 -1.38 2.34 27.73
CA GLU A 235 -0.14 2.80 28.34
C GLU A 235 -0.25 4.24 28.87
N LEU A 236 -0.83 5.16 28.10
CA LEU A 236 -1.08 6.53 28.54
C LEU A 236 -1.99 6.57 29.77
N HIS A 237 -3.08 5.79 29.77
CA HIS A 237 -3.99 5.69 30.91
C HIS A 237 -3.26 5.19 32.18
N ARG A 238 -2.37 4.20 32.04
CA ARG A 238 -1.52 3.73 33.16
C ARG A 238 -0.53 4.79 33.65
N LEU A 239 -0.07 5.66 32.76
CA LEU A 239 0.76 6.82 33.11
C LEU A 239 -0.07 7.98 33.69
N GLY A 240 -1.39 7.85 33.78
CA GLY A 240 -2.29 8.89 34.27
C GLY A 240 -2.59 9.99 33.25
N PHE A 241 -2.22 9.79 31.98
CA PHE A 241 -2.52 10.72 30.89
C PHE A 241 -3.76 10.24 30.13
N PHE A 242 -4.71 11.14 29.91
CA PHE A 242 -5.96 10.85 29.22
C PHE A 242 -6.09 11.83 28.05
N PRO A 243 -5.79 11.40 26.81
CA PRO A 243 -5.96 12.25 25.64
C PRO A 243 -7.42 12.70 25.46
N ASP A 244 -7.62 13.81 24.74
CA ASP A 244 -8.96 14.27 24.38
C ASP A 244 -9.76 13.16 23.65
N ILE A 245 -10.97 12.89 24.13
CA ILE A 245 -11.88 11.88 23.59
C ILE A 245 -12.21 12.12 22.11
N ALA A 246 -12.21 13.39 21.67
CA ALA A 246 -12.43 13.74 20.27
C ALA A 246 -11.28 13.23 19.38
N LEU A 247 -10.04 13.29 19.86
CA LEU A 247 -8.86 12.81 19.15
C LEU A 247 -8.84 11.27 19.08
N VAL A 248 -9.14 10.60 20.19
CA VAL A 248 -9.28 9.13 20.24
C VAL A 248 -10.36 8.67 19.27
N SER A 249 -11.51 9.35 19.25
CA SER A 249 -12.62 9.05 18.34
C SER A 249 -12.27 9.31 16.87
N ALA A 250 -11.43 10.29 16.58
CA ALA A 250 -10.93 10.54 15.22
C ALA A 250 -10.05 9.39 14.73
N VAL A 251 -9.14 8.90 15.56
CA VAL A 251 -8.31 7.72 15.22
C VAL A 251 -9.18 6.50 14.96
N ALA A 252 -10.11 6.18 15.87
CA ALA A 252 -11.02 5.04 15.70
C ALA A 252 -11.77 5.09 14.37
N ARG A 253 -12.40 6.24 14.04
CA ARG A 253 -13.12 6.41 12.76
C ARG A 253 -12.22 6.23 11.55
N SER A 254 -11.02 6.81 11.58
CA SER A 254 -10.08 6.75 10.45
C SER A 254 -9.51 5.34 10.20
N MET A 255 -9.32 4.53 11.25
CA MET A 255 -8.71 3.20 11.13
C MET A 255 -9.72 2.08 10.90
N VAL A 256 -11.00 2.28 11.24
CA VAL A 256 -12.08 1.33 10.94
C VAL A 256 -12.33 1.22 9.43
N GLY A 257 -12.02 2.27 8.66
CA GLY A 257 -12.13 2.30 7.20
C GLY A 257 -10.93 1.75 6.42
N ILE A 258 -9.85 1.33 7.08
CA ILE A 258 -8.69 0.74 6.39
C ILE A 258 -9.02 -0.72 6.04
N PRO A 259 -9.14 -1.08 4.74
CA PRO A 259 -9.48 -2.44 4.34
C PRO A 259 -8.44 -3.43 4.86
N ARG A 260 -8.94 -4.55 5.39
CA ARG A 260 -8.17 -5.56 6.11
C ARG A 260 -7.53 -6.52 5.11
N ALA A 261 -6.21 -6.70 5.19
CA ALA A 261 -5.59 -7.89 4.60
C ALA A 261 -6.11 -9.15 5.32
N GLY A 262 -6.88 -9.97 4.61
CA GLY A 262 -7.11 -11.37 4.94
C GLY A 262 -7.88 -11.66 6.23
N ALA A 263 -9.17 -11.29 6.29
CA ALA A 263 -10.11 -12.11 7.06
C ALA A 263 -10.61 -13.24 6.14
N ARG A 264 -9.85 -14.35 6.07
CA ARG A 264 -10.44 -15.62 5.62
C ARG A 264 -11.60 -15.91 6.56
N ARG A 265 -12.83 -15.70 6.10
CA ARG A 265 -13.99 -16.34 6.73
C ARG A 265 -13.78 -17.84 6.53
N GLN A 266 -13.56 -18.53 7.64
CA GLN A 266 -13.75 -19.98 7.70
C GLN A 266 -15.22 -20.31 7.46
#